data_AF-A0A920ABP8-F1
#
_entry.id   AF-A0A920ABP8-F1
#
_cell.length_a   1.000
_cell.length_b   1.000
_cell.length_c   1.000
_cell.angle_alpha   90.00
_cell.angle_beta   90.00
_cell.angle_gamma   90.00
#
_symmetry.space_group_name_H-M   'P 1'
#
loop_
_entity.id
_entity.type
_entity.pdbx_description
1 polymer ?
#
loop_
_entity_poly.entity_id
_entity_poly.type
_entity_poly.pdbx_seq_one_letter_code
_entity_poly.pdbx_strand_id
1 'polypeptide(L)' 'MASVTQVLAESGVSIEEVVQRSRNANDTYLPVVFITHKVDAAHLRAALSNLAQQDTIRNQVLALPVFEA' A
#
# COMPACT_ATOMS: atom_id res chain seq x y z
N MET A 1 -5.38 6.99 4.37
CA MET A 1 -6.10 5.93 3.63
C MET A 1 -6.40 6.36 2.20
N ALA A 2 -7.30 7.33 1.96
CA ALA A 2 -7.70 7.74 0.60
C ALA A 2 -6.52 8.07 -0.34
N SER A 3 -5.49 8.78 0.15
CA SER A 3 -4.28 9.11 -0.63
C SER A 3 -3.56 7.87 -1.16
N VAL A 4 -3.34 6.86 -0.32
CA VAL A 4 -2.65 5.62 -0.71
C VAL A 4 -3.46 4.86 -1.74
N THR A 5 -4.77 4.74 -1.54
CA THR A 5 -5.68 4.09 -2.49
C THR A 5 -5.63 4.76 -3.87
N GLN A 6 -5.60 6.10 -3.89
CA GLN A 6 -5.51 6.88 -5.12
C GLN A 6 -4.17 6.66 -5.84
N VAL A 7 -3.04 6.70 -5.12
CA VAL A 7 -1.71 6.46 -5.70
C VAL A 7 -1.61 5.07 -6.35
N LEU A 8 -2.18 4.05 -5.69
CA LEU A 8 -2.23 2.70 -6.25
C LEU A 8 -3.05 2.66 -7.54
N ALA A 9 -4.23 3.27 -7.57
CA ALA A 9 -5.09 3.33 -8.74
C ALA A 9 -4.44 4.08 -9.92
N GLU A 10 -3.85 5.25 -9.67
CA GLU A 10 -3.14 6.04 -10.68
C GLU A 10 -1.93 5.31 -11.26
N SER A 11 -1.33 4.40 -10.48
CA SER A 11 -0.20 3.58 -10.92
C SER A 11 -0.63 2.27 -11.60
N GLY A 12 -1.93 2.06 -11.84
CA GLY A 12 -2.47 0.85 -12.47
C GLY A 12 -2.51 -0.38 -11.54
N VAL A 13 -2.51 -0.18 -10.23
CA VAL A 13 -2.56 -1.24 -9.22
C VAL A 13 -3.98 -1.35 -8.65
N SER A 14 -4.68 -2.44 -8.98
CA SER A 14 -6.00 -2.75 -8.42
C SER A 14 -5.88 -3.42 -7.05
N ILE A 15 -6.68 -2.94 -6.09
CA ILE A 15 -6.69 -3.44 -4.72
C ILE A 15 -7.75 -4.54 -4.61
N GLU A 16 -7.37 -5.66 -4.01
CA GLU A 16 -8.24 -6.77 -3.67
C GLU A 16 -8.77 -6.64 -2.24
N GLU A 17 -7.87 -6.40 -1.29
CA GLU A 17 -8.20 -6.28 0.12
C GLU A 17 -7.37 -5.18 0.78
N VAL A 18 -7.96 -4.53 1.78
CA VAL A 18 -7.25 -3.61 2.66
C VAL A 18 -7.56 -3.92 4.12
N VAL A 19 -6.50 -4.05 4.93
CA VAL A 19 -6.60 -4.28 6.37
C VAL A 19 -5.85 -3.18 7.10
N GLN A 20 -6.58 -2.28 7.76
CA GLN A 20 -6.02 -1.35 8.72
C GLN A 20 -6.10 -1.96 10.11
N ARG A 21 -4.96 -2.22 10.75
CA ARG A 21 -4.96 -2.73 12.13
C ARG A 21 -4.95 -1.58 13.12
N SER A 22 -5.74 -1.71 14.16
CA SER A 22 -5.61 -0.84 15.33
C SER A 22 -4.32 -1.17 16.06
N ARG A 23 -3.60 -0.12 16.47
CA ARG A 23 -2.75 -0.16 17.64
C ARG A 23 -3.35 0.77 18.70
N ASN A 24 -2.77 0.76 19.89
CA ASN A 24 -3.19 1.52 21.08
C ASN A 24 -3.85 2.86 20.74
N ALA A 25 -4.82 3.30 21.54
CA ALA A 25 -5.67 4.47 21.28
C ALA A 25 -4.94 5.81 20.98
N ASN A 26 -3.63 5.89 21.24
CA ASN A 26 -2.80 7.08 21.03
C ASN A 26 -1.83 6.98 19.84
N ASP A 27 -1.86 5.91 19.05
CA ASP A 27 -0.97 5.78 17.89
C ASP A 27 -1.42 6.70 16.74
N THR A 28 -0.56 7.66 16.39
CA THR A 28 -0.78 8.59 15.27
C THR A 28 -0.70 7.89 13.90
N TYR A 29 0.03 6.77 13.82
CA TYR A 29 0.22 6.00 12.59
C TYR A 29 -0.29 4.59 12.78
N LEU A 30 -1.22 4.18 11.92
CA LEU A 30 -1.79 2.85 11.95
C LEU A 30 -1.16 1.97 10.86
N PRO A 31 -0.77 0.73 11.17
CA PRO A 31 -0.30 -0.20 10.16
C PRO A 31 -1.45 -0.58 9.22
N VAL A 32 -1.19 -0.49 7.92
CA VAL A 32 -2.13 -0.86 6.85
C VAL A 32 -1.47 -1.90 5.96
N VAL A 33 -2.21 -2.96 5.63
CA VAL A 33 -1.81 -3.98 4.66
C VAL A 33 -2.75 -3.88 3.47
N PHE A 34 -2.19 -3.85 2.27
CA PHE A 34 -2.93 -3.94 1.02
C PHE A 34 -2.59 -5.26 0.35
N ILE A 35 -3.62 -5.97 -0.10
CA ILE A 35 -3.51 -7.10 -1.00
C ILE A 35 -3.99 -6.58 -2.35
N THR A 36 -3.19 -6.77 -3.39
CA THR A 36 -3.52 -6.35 -4.74
C THR A 36 -3.94 -7.55 -5.56
N HIS A 37 -4.74 -7.32 -6.59
CA HIS A 37 -4.83 -8.31 -7.67
C HIS A 37 -3.47 -8.46 -8.37
N LYS A 38 -3.38 -9.44 -9.27
CA LYS A 38 -2.19 -9.63 -10.12
C LYS A 38 -1.84 -8.32 -10.85
N VAL A 39 -0.59 -7.92 -10.75
CA VAL A 39 -0.09 -6.66 -11.29
C VAL A 39 1.28 -6.84 -11.92
N ASP A 40 1.53 -6.08 -12.98
CA ASP A 40 2.86 -6.02 -13.61
C ASP A 40 3.89 -5.37 -12.70
N ALA A 41 5.11 -5.91 -12.71
CA ALA A 41 6.21 -5.40 -11.89
C ALA A 41 6.58 -3.92 -12.20
N ALA A 42 6.25 -3.41 -13.38
CA ALA A 42 6.45 -2.01 -13.72
C ALA A 42 5.47 -1.09 -12.96
N HIS A 43 4.17 -1.43 -12.98
CA HIS A 43 3.13 -0.71 -12.25
C HIS A 43 3.37 -0.76 -10.74
N LEU A 44 3.75 -1.93 -10.20
CA LEU A 44 4.08 -2.05 -8.77
C LEU A 44 5.28 -1.16 -8.38
N ARG A 45 6.34 -1.12 -9.19
CA ARG A 45 7.51 -0.26 -8.92
C ARG A 45 7.14 1.23 -8.97
N ALA A 46 6.34 1.65 -9.94
CA ALA A 46 5.86 3.02 -10.03
C ALA A 46 5.05 3.40 -8.79
N ALA A 47 4.13 2.53 -8.37
CA ALA A 47 3.34 2.73 -7.16
C ALA A 47 4.21 2.87 -5.90
N LEU A 48 5.19 1.99 -5.71
CA LEU A 48 6.12 2.07 -4.58
C LEU A 48 6.95 3.35 -4.58
N SER A 49 7.40 3.80 -5.75
CA SER A 49 8.12 5.07 -5.90
C SER A 49 7.25 6.26 -5.51
N ASN A 50 5.98 6.26 -5.94
CA ASN A 50 5.03 7.34 -5.63
C ASN A 50 4.64 7.36 -4.15
N LEU A 51 4.46 6.18 -3.54
CA LEU A 51 4.15 6.06 -2.11
C LEU A 51 5.32 6.53 -1.23
N ALA A 52 6.57 6.30 -1.64
CA ALA A 52 7.74 6.77 -0.90
C ALA A 52 7.84 8.30 -0.79
N GLN A 53 7.11 9.05 -1.64
CA GLN A 53 7.06 10.51 -1.61
C GLN A 53 5.91 11.07 -0.75
N GLN A 54 5.12 10.21 -0.09
CA GLN A 54 3.97 10.63 0.70
C GLN A 54 4.35 10.91 2.16
N ASP A 55 4.20 12.16 2.61
CA ASP A 55 4.49 12.58 4.00
C ASP A 55 3.62 11.88 5.05
N THR A 56 2.50 11.29 4.63
CA THR A 56 1.57 10.55 5.50
C THR A 56 2.07 9.14 5.85
N ILE A 57 3.13 8.67 5.20
CA ILE A 57 3.72 7.35 5.41
C ILE A 57 5.03 7.51 6.18
N ARG A 58 5.04 7.04 7.43
CA ARG A 58 6.20 7.25 8.32
C ARG A 58 7.40 6.35 8.01
N ASN A 59 7.15 5.13 7.58
CA ASN A 59 8.17 4.10 7.37
C ASN A 59 8.17 3.65 5.91
N GLN A 60 9.26 3.01 5.46
CA GLN A 60 9.32 2.44 4.12
C GLN A 60 8.17 1.44 3.88
N VAL A 61 7.58 1.50 2.68
CA VAL A 61 6.58 0.52 2.24
C VAL A 61 7.27 -0.81 1.94
N LEU A 62 6.83 -1.87 2.61
CA LEU A 62 7.25 -3.24 2.33
C LEU A 62 6.27 -3.88 1.35
N ALA A 63 6.79 -4.42 0.25
CA ALA A 63 6.01 -5.21 -0.70
C ALA A 63 6.57 -6.63 -0.77
N LEU A 64 5.72 -7.62 -0.58
CA LEU A 64 6.04 -9.03 -0.67
C LEU A 64 5.11 -9.69 -1.70
N PRO A 65 5.61 -10.56 -2.58
CA PRO A 65 4.75 -11.31 -3.49
C PRO A 65 3.86 -12.27 -2.68
N VAL A 66 2.59 -12.32 -3.04
CA VAL A 66 1.67 -13.35 -2.58
C VAL A 66 1.70 -14.47 -3.62
N PHE A 67 2.05 -15.67 -3.18
CA PHE A 67 2.03 -16.87 -4.02
C PHE A 67 0.78 -17.67 -3.66
N GLU A 68 -0.02 -18.02 -4.67
CA GLU A 68 -1.06 -19.03 -4.50
C GLU A 68 -0.41 -20.42 -4.47
N ALA A 69 -0.94 -21.30 -3.63
CA ALA A 69 -0.44 -22.66 -3.41
C ALA A 69 -0.89 -23.63 -4.51
#